data_AF-A0A7K2XMP5-F1
#
_entry.id   AF-A0A7K2XMP5-F1
#
_cell.length_a   1.000
_cell.length_b   1.000
_cell.length_c   1.000
_cell.angle_alpha   90.00
_cell.angle_beta   90.00
_cell.angle_gamma   90.00
#
_symmetry.space_group_name_H-M   'P 1'
#
loop_
_entity.id
_entity.type
_entity.pdbx_description
1 polymer ?
#
loop_
_entity_poly.entity_id
_entity_poly.type
_entity_poly.pdbx_seq_one_letter_code
_entity_poly.pdbx_strand_id
1 'polypeptide(L)'
;GSGVGVVGRERLGPFDVARLTATDPDALGDWLRTNGFDLPDRLTGALGPYVERAWEYVAVRLAPEEKGSVLRGELTPLRIAFASPELVYPMRLSRLATTPQTLGLSVLADHRMEPRSPIGGDRPEVTFAGRIERPEGAVAALAGDRPVHLTVLEQEFPHPERIDDDHRLRRVADAPYREVVYTDRLLTVAGGVPVWLLAVGGGPLLVAAATLLAVRASQRRRAPGAGVRSTA
;
A
#
# COMPACT_ATOMS: atom_id res chain seq x y z
N GLY A 1 -25.22 5.00 36.93
CA GLY A 1 -24.53 5.91 36.00
C GLY A 1 -24.37 5.18 34.69
N SER A 2 -24.59 5.83 33.55
CA SER A 2 -24.41 5.20 32.24
C SER A 2 -23.00 4.63 32.13
N GLY A 3 -22.84 3.34 31.83
CA GLY A 3 -21.54 2.65 31.72
C GLY A 3 -20.65 3.13 30.57
N VAL A 4 -20.88 4.35 30.07
CA VAL A 4 -20.15 5.03 29.00
C VAL A 4 -19.85 6.46 29.45
N GLY A 5 -18.58 6.85 29.32
CA GLY A 5 -18.11 8.22 29.49
C GLY A 5 -17.76 8.81 28.12
N VAL A 6 -18.13 10.07 27.88
CA VAL A 6 -17.75 10.80 26.67
C VAL A 6 -16.58 11.72 27.03
N VAL A 7 -15.39 11.38 26.54
CA VAL A 7 -14.17 12.18 26.76
C VAL A 7 -14.18 13.43 25.88
N GLY A 8 -14.71 13.31 24.66
CA GLY A 8 -14.92 14.44 23.76
C GLY A 8 -15.57 14.02 22.46
N ARG A 9 -16.15 14.98 21.73
CA ARG A 9 -16.71 14.77 20.40
C ARG A 9 -16.45 15.99 19.54
N GLU A 10 -16.00 15.76 18.31
CA GLU A 10 -15.59 16.82 17.40
C GLU A 10 -15.92 16.46 15.95
N ARG A 11 -16.08 17.49 15.12
CA ARG A 11 -16.27 17.33 13.68
C ARG A 11 -14.97 17.68 12.96
N LEU A 12 -14.41 16.71 12.25
CA LEU A 12 -13.18 16.83 11.47
C LEU A 12 -13.52 16.70 10.00
N GLY A 13 -13.78 17.83 9.33
CA GLY A 13 -14.23 17.83 7.93
C GLY A 13 -15.49 16.97 7.73
N PRO A 14 -15.44 15.91 6.91
CA PRO A 14 -16.57 15.01 6.67
C PRO A 14 -16.74 13.93 7.76
N PHE A 15 -16.03 14.02 8.90
CA PHE A 15 -16.11 13.05 9.99
C PHE A 15 -16.72 13.65 11.25
N ASP A 16 -17.57 12.88 11.93
CA ASP A 16 -17.98 13.10 13.32
C ASP A 16 -17.29 12.05 14.18
N VAL A 17 -16.42 12.51 15.07
CA VAL A 17 -15.51 11.68 15.87
C VAL A 17 -15.87 11.82 17.34
N ALA A 18 -16.15 10.71 18.00
CA ALA A 18 -16.40 10.66 19.44
C ALA A 18 -15.33 9.80 20.13
N ARG A 19 -14.74 10.36 21.19
CA ARG A 19 -13.82 9.67 22.10
C ARG A 19 -14.57 9.24 23.34
N LEU A 20 -14.57 7.94 23.63
CA LEU A 20 -15.40 7.32 24.64
C LEU A 20 -14.59 6.43 25.56
N THR A 21 -15.06 6.27 26.79
CA THR A 21 -14.67 5.20 27.73
C THR A 21 -15.89 4.36 28.01
N ALA A 22 -15.72 3.07 28.29
CA ALA A 22 -16.82 2.21 28.69
C ALA A 22 -16.41 1.22 29.78
N THR A 23 -17.37 0.92 30.65
CA THR A 23 -17.26 -0.14 31.68
C THR A 23 -18.23 -1.29 31.42
N ASP A 24 -19.09 -1.15 30.40
CA ASP A 24 -20.09 -2.13 29.99
C ASP A 24 -20.19 -2.13 28.46
N PRO A 25 -19.96 -3.28 27.80
CA PRO A 25 -20.05 -3.38 26.34
C PRO A 25 -21.46 -3.08 25.82
N ASP A 26 -22.52 -3.49 26.54
CA ASP A 26 -23.90 -3.26 26.11
C ASP A 26 -24.24 -1.77 26.14
N ALA A 27 -23.85 -1.08 27.22
CA ALA A 27 -23.99 0.36 27.33
C ALA A 27 -23.23 1.11 26.21
N LEU A 28 -22.04 0.65 25.83
CA LEU A 28 -21.26 1.23 24.72
C LEU A 28 -21.98 1.04 23.39
N GLY A 29 -22.46 -0.17 23.10
CA GLY A 29 -23.24 -0.46 21.90
C GLY A 29 -24.50 0.40 21.79
N ASP A 30 -25.24 0.55 22.89
CA ASP A 30 -26.45 1.36 22.96
C ASP A 30 -26.19 2.86 22.78
N TRP A 31 -25.11 3.37 23.39
CA TRP A 31 -24.69 4.75 23.19
C TRP A 31 -24.35 5.02 21.73
N LEU A 32 -23.57 4.13 21.10
CA LEU A 32 -23.18 4.29 19.70
C LEU A 32 -24.41 4.27 18.77
N ARG A 33 -25.33 3.32 18.96
CA ARG A 33 -26.57 3.22 18.16
C ARG A 33 -27.45 4.47 18.32
N THR A 34 -27.64 4.91 19.55
CA THR A 34 -28.44 6.12 19.87
C THR A 34 -27.82 7.39 19.28
N ASN A 35 -26.49 7.42 19.14
CA ASN A 35 -25.76 8.54 18.55
C ASN A 35 -25.58 8.44 17.02
N GLY A 36 -26.24 7.47 16.38
CA GLY A 36 -26.26 7.33 14.92
C GLY A 36 -24.98 6.75 14.34
N PHE A 37 -24.25 5.95 15.12
CA PHE A 37 -23.22 5.03 14.61
C PHE A 37 -23.89 3.71 14.27
N ASP A 38 -23.77 3.28 13.01
CA ASP A 38 -24.33 2.01 12.54
C ASP A 38 -23.37 0.87 12.90
N LEU A 39 -23.86 -0.10 13.67
CA LEU A 39 -23.05 -1.20 14.19
C LEU A 39 -23.79 -2.51 14.01
N PRO A 40 -23.12 -3.56 13.53
CA PRO A 40 -23.69 -4.91 13.55
C PRO A 40 -24.00 -5.33 14.99
N ASP A 41 -25.12 -6.02 15.22
CA ASP A 41 -25.51 -6.50 16.57
C ASP A 41 -24.42 -7.36 17.24
N ARG A 42 -23.66 -8.07 16.41
CA ARG A 42 -22.53 -8.92 16.80
C ARG A 42 -21.27 -8.15 17.26
N LEU A 43 -21.25 -6.82 17.13
CA LEU A 43 -20.14 -5.98 17.56
C LEU A 43 -20.06 -5.84 19.09
N THR A 44 -21.19 -5.80 19.79
CA THR A 44 -21.23 -5.61 21.24
C THR A 44 -20.42 -6.68 21.98
N GLY A 45 -20.59 -7.96 21.60
CA GLY A 45 -19.78 -9.06 22.15
C GLY A 45 -18.30 -8.96 21.77
N ALA A 46 -17.96 -8.43 20.60
CA ALA A 46 -16.57 -8.23 20.17
C ALA A 46 -15.86 -7.08 20.91
N LEU A 47 -16.62 -6.15 21.51
CA LEU A 47 -16.08 -5.04 22.32
C LEU A 47 -15.69 -5.47 23.74
N GLY A 48 -16.24 -6.57 24.26
CA GLY A 48 -16.01 -7.07 25.62
C GLY A 48 -14.52 -7.08 26.04
N PRO A 49 -13.61 -7.70 25.26
CA PRO A 49 -12.19 -7.73 25.60
C PRO A 49 -11.53 -6.35 25.70
N TYR A 50 -12.06 -5.32 25.04
CA TYR A 50 -11.54 -3.95 25.15
C TYR A 50 -12.11 -3.24 26.39
N VAL A 51 -13.37 -3.51 26.73
CA VAL A 51 -14.01 -2.95 27.93
C VAL A 51 -13.32 -3.48 29.18
N GLU A 52 -13.04 -4.79 29.23
CA GLU A 52 -12.32 -5.44 30.32
C GLU A 52 -10.92 -4.86 30.55
N ARG A 53 -10.27 -4.39 29.46
CA ARG A 53 -8.95 -3.75 29.51
C ARG A 53 -9.02 -2.24 29.72
N ALA A 54 -10.22 -1.69 29.90
CA ALA A 54 -10.47 -0.27 30.05
C ALA A 54 -9.87 0.58 28.92
N TRP A 55 -9.99 0.11 27.68
CA TRP A 55 -9.54 0.87 26.51
C TRP A 55 -10.41 2.10 26.26
N GLU A 56 -9.82 3.13 25.68
CA GLU A 56 -10.55 4.24 25.08
C GLU A 56 -10.95 3.90 23.64
N TYR A 57 -12.11 4.42 23.23
CA TYR A 57 -12.69 4.16 21.92
C TYR A 57 -12.74 5.44 21.12
N VAL A 58 -12.36 5.36 19.85
CA VAL A 58 -12.53 6.43 18.87
C VAL A 58 -13.58 5.98 17.87
N ALA A 59 -14.82 6.43 18.07
CA ALA A 59 -15.92 6.16 17.16
C ALA A 59 -15.93 7.22 16.07
N VAL A 60 -15.86 6.79 14.81
CA VAL A 60 -15.83 7.66 13.64
C VAL A 60 -17.02 7.32 12.76
N ARG A 61 -17.77 8.35 12.34
CA ARG A 61 -18.78 8.21 11.30
C ARG A 61 -18.66 9.33 10.26
N LEU A 62 -19.15 9.04 9.06
CA LEU A 62 -19.27 10.04 8.02
C LEU A 62 -20.40 11.02 8.37
N ALA A 63 -20.09 12.30 8.28
CA ALA A 63 -20.98 13.42 8.47
C ALA A 63 -20.83 14.35 7.26
N PRO A 64 -21.55 14.10 6.15
CA PRO A 64 -21.55 15.01 5.01
C PRO A 64 -22.07 16.40 5.42
N GLU A 65 -21.60 17.44 4.72
CA GLU A 65 -22.00 18.84 4.99
C GLU A 65 -23.51 19.03 4.78
N GLU A 66 -24.05 18.43 3.72
CA GLU A 66 -25.48 18.38 3.44
C GLU A 66 -26.04 16.97 3.67
N LYS A 67 -27.16 16.90 4.40
CA LYS A 67 -27.85 15.65 4.72
C LYS A 67 -28.36 14.99 3.42
N GLY A 68 -27.87 13.80 3.11
CA GLY A 68 -28.23 13.06 1.89
C GLY A 68 -27.33 13.33 0.68
N SER A 69 -26.30 14.19 0.82
CA SER A 69 -25.27 14.33 -0.20
C SER A 69 -24.32 13.13 -0.18
N VAL A 70 -23.89 12.71 -1.38
CA VAL A 70 -22.84 11.69 -1.53
C VAL A 70 -21.50 12.40 -1.38
N LEU A 71 -20.66 11.91 -0.46
CA LEU A 71 -19.27 12.37 -0.37
C LEU A 71 -18.55 11.98 -1.66
N ARG A 72 -18.00 12.99 -2.36
CA ARG A 72 -17.23 12.81 -3.59
C ARG A 72 -15.80 13.29 -3.35
N GLY A 73 -14.83 12.55 -3.86
CA GLY A 73 -13.40 12.86 -3.72
C GLY A 73 -12.69 11.98 -2.68
N GLU A 74 -11.41 12.27 -2.49
CA GLU A 74 -10.52 11.58 -1.55
C GLU A 74 -10.84 12.02 -0.11
N LEU A 75 -11.11 11.06 0.77
CA LEU A 75 -11.25 11.35 2.20
C LEU A 75 -9.87 11.66 2.79
N THR A 76 -9.76 12.75 3.53
CA THR A 76 -8.52 13.05 4.25
C THR A 76 -8.28 11.97 5.33
N PRO A 77 -7.09 11.36 5.40
CA PRO A 77 -6.79 10.34 6.41
C PRO A 77 -6.92 10.89 7.83
N LEU A 78 -7.42 10.06 8.74
CA LEU A 78 -7.46 10.37 10.17
C LEU A 78 -6.13 10.00 10.84
N ARG A 79 -5.59 10.92 11.62
CA ARG A 79 -4.42 10.66 12.47
C ARG A 79 -4.88 10.55 13.92
N ILE A 80 -4.66 9.39 14.52
CA ILE A 80 -4.91 9.14 15.94
C ILE A 80 -3.55 9.05 16.64
N ALA A 81 -3.35 9.85 17.69
CA ALA A 81 -2.11 9.87 18.47
C ALA A 81 -2.43 9.79 19.95
N PHE A 82 -1.78 8.87 20.65
CA PHE A 82 -1.92 8.65 22.08
C PHE A 82 -0.62 8.07 22.62
N ALA A 83 -0.39 8.25 23.93
CA ALA A 83 0.73 7.61 24.60
C ALA A 83 0.38 6.15 24.89
N SER A 84 1.28 5.22 24.51
CA SER A 84 1.14 3.81 24.82
C SER A 84 2.50 3.19 25.13
N PRO A 85 2.62 2.31 26.15
CA PRO A 85 3.83 1.55 26.38
C PRO A 85 4.01 0.40 25.37
N GLU A 86 2.96 0.03 24.64
CA GLU A 86 2.96 -1.06 23.67
C GLU A 86 2.58 -0.56 22.27
N LEU A 87 3.26 -1.09 21.25
CA LEU A 87 2.88 -0.87 19.85
C LEU A 87 1.83 -1.92 19.48
N VAL A 88 0.57 -1.49 19.40
CA VAL A 88 -0.57 -2.33 19.08
C VAL A 88 -1.31 -1.76 17.87
N TYR A 89 -1.62 -2.63 16.91
CA TYR A 89 -2.52 -2.34 15.80
C TYR A 89 -3.81 -3.16 15.96
N PRO A 90 -4.95 -2.52 16.28
CA PRO A 90 -6.20 -3.22 16.53
C PRO A 90 -6.73 -3.95 15.28
N MET A 91 -7.06 -5.23 15.42
CA MET A 91 -7.60 -6.08 14.36
C MET A 91 -8.75 -6.99 14.84
N ARG A 92 -8.94 -7.17 16.15
CA ARG A 92 -9.94 -8.10 16.70
C ARG A 92 -11.35 -7.83 16.17
N LEU A 93 -11.73 -6.56 16.02
CA LEU A 93 -13.06 -6.19 15.49
C LEU A 93 -13.22 -6.55 14.01
N SER A 94 -12.13 -6.61 13.24
CA SER A 94 -12.12 -7.02 11.84
C SER A 94 -12.57 -8.47 11.65
N ARG A 95 -12.63 -9.27 12.74
CA ARG A 95 -13.27 -10.59 12.77
C ARG A 95 -14.69 -10.60 12.21
N LEU A 96 -15.41 -9.49 12.38
CA LEU A 96 -16.80 -9.37 11.98
C LEU A 96 -16.99 -9.03 10.50
N ALA A 97 -15.90 -8.79 9.77
CA ALA A 97 -15.92 -8.53 8.34
C ALA A 97 -16.49 -9.74 7.59
N THR A 98 -17.29 -9.48 6.57
CA THR A 98 -17.91 -10.51 5.71
C THR A 98 -17.11 -10.78 4.45
N THR A 99 -16.01 -10.06 4.22
CA THR A 99 -15.14 -10.18 3.05
C THR A 99 -13.69 -10.33 3.49
N PRO A 100 -12.83 -10.99 2.69
CA PRO A 100 -11.39 -11.02 2.92
C PRO A 100 -10.82 -9.63 3.20
N GLN A 101 -9.81 -9.56 4.06
CA GLN A 101 -9.12 -8.31 4.40
C GLN A 101 -7.65 -8.39 3.98
N THR A 102 -7.09 -7.25 3.59
CA THR A 102 -5.66 -7.07 3.35
C THR A 102 -5.16 -5.97 4.26
N LEU A 103 -4.08 -6.24 5.00
CA LEU A 103 -3.43 -5.30 5.89
C LEU A 103 -2.08 -4.91 5.29
N GLY A 104 -1.91 -3.63 4.97
CA GLY A 104 -0.61 -3.00 4.77
C GLY A 104 -0.27 -2.17 6.00
N LEU A 105 0.85 -2.47 6.66
CA LEU A 105 1.27 -1.76 7.88
C LEU A 105 2.69 -1.21 7.72
N SER A 106 2.82 0.11 7.88
CA SER A 106 4.10 0.80 7.95
C SER A 106 4.39 1.21 9.39
N VAL A 107 5.51 0.76 9.94
CA VAL A 107 5.91 0.98 11.33
C VAL A 107 7.18 1.81 11.37
N LEU A 108 7.12 2.95 12.05
CA LEU A 108 8.24 3.83 12.32
C LEU A 108 8.61 3.70 13.81
N ALA A 109 9.80 3.18 14.10
CA ALA A 109 10.28 2.95 15.47
C ALA A 109 11.82 3.01 15.55
N ASP A 110 12.40 2.95 16.75
CA ASP A 110 13.86 2.95 16.91
C ASP A 110 14.53 1.67 16.34
N HIS A 111 13.77 0.57 16.22
CA HIS A 111 14.23 -0.73 15.73
C HIS A 111 13.20 -1.36 14.79
N ARG A 112 13.62 -2.40 14.07
CA ARG A 112 12.71 -3.24 13.29
C ARG A 112 11.66 -3.88 14.19
N MET A 113 10.40 -3.70 13.81
CA MET A 113 9.24 -4.18 14.55
C MET A 113 8.43 -5.15 13.71
N GLU A 114 8.07 -6.29 14.27
CA GLU A 114 7.25 -7.30 13.61
C GLU A 114 6.11 -7.78 14.50
N PRO A 115 4.97 -8.22 13.92
CA PRO A 115 3.92 -8.87 14.67
C PRO A 115 4.42 -10.11 15.42
N ARG A 116 3.89 -10.31 16.63
CA ARG A 116 4.19 -11.51 17.43
C ARG A 116 3.55 -12.78 16.87
N SER A 117 2.44 -12.66 16.16
CA SER A 117 1.60 -13.76 15.67
C SER A 117 0.84 -13.34 14.40
N PRO A 118 0.42 -14.29 13.54
CA PRO A 118 -0.52 -14.05 12.44
C PRO A 118 -1.96 -13.69 12.85
N ILE A 119 -2.34 -13.85 14.12
CA ILE A 119 -3.68 -13.52 14.66
C ILE A 119 -4.85 -14.06 13.81
N GLY A 120 -4.72 -15.27 13.25
CA GLY A 120 -5.76 -15.93 12.47
C GLY A 120 -5.75 -15.65 10.95
N GLY A 121 -4.88 -14.76 10.47
CA GLY A 121 -4.60 -14.58 9.04
C GLY A 121 -3.41 -15.41 8.54
N ASP A 122 -2.99 -15.12 7.32
CA ASP A 122 -1.74 -15.65 6.77
C ASP A 122 -0.54 -15.07 7.51
N ARG A 123 0.65 -15.65 7.31
CA ARG A 123 1.86 -15.16 7.99
C ARG A 123 2.15 -13.72 7.51
N PRO A 124 2.41 -12.76 8.43
CA PRO A 124 2.83 -11.43 8.02
C PRO A 124 4.14 -11.48 7.23
N GLU A 125 4.16 -10.78 6.10
CA GLU A 125 5.30 -10.72 5.18
C GLU A 125 5.91 -9.32 5.23
N VAL A 126 7.21 -9.24 5.53
CA VAL A 126 7.93 -7.96 5.51
C VAL A 126 8.33 -7.69 4.06
N THR A 127 7.88 -6.58 3.49
CA THR A 127 8.24 -6.14 2.13
C THR A 127 9.39 -5.14 2.14
N PHE A 128 9.58 -4.43 3.26
CA PHE A 128 10.70 -3.52 3.47
C PHE A 128 11.12 -3.43 4.95
N ALA A 129 12.42 -3.41 5.21
CA ALA A 129 13.00 -3.08 6.50
C ALA A 129 14.31 -2.30 6.30
N GLY A 130 14.37 -1.08 6.81
CA GLY A 130 15.55 -0.23 6.63
C GLY A 130 15.59 0.94 7.59
N ARG A 131 16.81 1.34 7.95
CA ARG A 131 17.07 2.55 8.72
C ARG A 131 17.09 3.77 7.80
N ILE A 132 16.35 4.80 8.19
CA ILE A 132 16.30 6.09 7.54
C ILE A 132 17.11 7.06 8.41
N GLU A 133 18.33 7.37 7.99
CA GLU A 133 19.24 8.21 8.79
C GLU A 133 18.81 9.68 8.83
N ARG A 134 18.17 10.16 7.76
CA ARG A 134 17.67 11.53 7.65
C ARG A 134 16.24 11.49 7.09
N PRO A 135 15.21 11.44 7.95
CA PRO A 135 13.83 11.47 7.48
C PRO A 135 13.52 12.77 6.73
N GLU A 136 12.78 12.66 5.63
CA GLU A 136 12.31 13.79 4.82
C GLU A 136 10.83 13.62 4.47
N GLY A 137 10.16 14.72 4.09
CA GLY A 137 8.77 14.71 3.63
C GLY A 137 7.78 14.08 4.62
N ALA A 138 6.95 13.15 4.14
CA ALA A 138 5.91 12.51 4.94
C ALA A 138 6.46 11.70 6.12
N VAL A 139 7.65 11.09 5.97
CA VAL A 139 8.27 10.35 7.08
C VAL A 139 8.72 11.32 8.18
N ALA A 140 9.31 12.45 7.82
CA ALA A 140 9.69 13.48 8.80
C ALA A 140 8.47 14.07 9.52
N ALA A 141 7.34 14.23 8.82
CA ALA A 141 6.08 14.70 9.43
C ALA A 141 5.51 13.74 10.50
N LEU A 142 5.93 12.46 10.47
CA LEU A 142 5.51 11.43 11.42
C LEU A 142 6.56 11.13 12.49
N ALA A 143 7.84 10.97 12.11
CA ALA A 143 8.92 10.53 12.98
C ALA A 143 9.81 11.68 13.52
N GLY A 144 9.65 12.90 13.01
CA GLY A 144 10.55 14.01 13.26
C GLY A 144 11.84 13.90 12.45
N ASP A 145 12.92 14.52 12.94
CA ASP A 145 14.21 14.65 12.28
C ASP A 145 15.25 13.60 12.70
N ARG A 146 14.94 12.79 13.72
CA ARG A 146 15.84 11.75 14.22
C ARG A 146 15.86 10.52 13.31
N PRO A 147 17.00 9.79 13.24
CA PRO A 147 17.05 8.50 12.56
C PRO A 147 15.95 7.56 13.07
N VAL A 148 15.29 6.88 12.14
CA VAL A 148 14.18 5.96 12.44
C VAL A 148 14.30 4.68 11.62
N HIS A 149 13.84 3.56 12.16
CA HIS A 149 13.69 2.32 11.41
C HIS A 149 12.28 2.26 10.82
N LEU A 150 12.18 2.04 9.51
CA LEU A 150 10.93 1.77 8.82
C LEU A 150 10.83 0.27 8.56
N THR A 151 9.75 -0.34 9.03
CA THR A 151 9.34 -1.70 8.65
C THR A 151 7.99 -1.63 7.95
N VAL A 152 7.90 -2.16 6.73
CA VAL A 152 6.66 -2.30 5.97
C VAL A 152 6.34 -3.78 5.87
N LEU A 153 5.12 -4.12 6.23
CA LEU A 153 4.61 -5.48 6.13
C LEU A 153 3.24 -5.51 5.47
N GLU A 154 2.97 -6.64 4.86
CA GLU A 154 1.69 -7.00 4.27
C GLU A 154 1.18 -8.30 4.90
N GLN A 155 -0.14 -8.42 5.03
CA GLN A 155 -0.76 -9.63 5.52
C GLN A 155 -2.17 -9.76 4.97
N GLU A 156 -2.54 -10.97 4.58
CA GLU A 156 -3.89 -11.30 4.14
C GLU A 156 -4.69 -12.03 5.23
N PHE A 157 -5.99 -11.78 5.23
CA PHE A 157 -6.97 -12.46 6.06
C PHE A 157 -8.09 -12.99 5.17
N PRO A 158 -7.90 -14.15 4.50
CA PRO A 158 -8.92 -14.77 3.66
C PRO A 158 -10.18 -15.16 4.44
N HIS A 159 -10.00 -15.46 5.73
CA HIS A 159 -11.03 -15.90 6.68
C HIS A 159 -11.04 -14.97 7.90
N PRO A 160 -11.62 -13.76 7.81
CA PRO A 160 -11.60 -12.78 8.89
C PRO A 160 -12.19 -13.33 10.20
N GLU A 161 -13.17 -14.22 10.15
CA GLU A 161 -13.79 -14.84 11.32
C GLU A 161 -12.81 -15.63 12.21
N ARG A 162 -11.62 -15.96 11.70
CA ARG A 162 -10.54 -16.61 12.45
C ARG A 162 -9.71 -15.64 13.27
N ILE A 163 -9.86 -14.33 13.05
CA ILE A 163 -9.12 -13.31 13.80
C ILE A 163 -9.46 -13.42 15.28
N ASP A 164 -8.43 -13.58 16.11
CA ASP A 164 -8.54 -13.89 17.53
C ASP A 164 -7.81 -12.90 18.45
N ASP A 165 -7.01 -11.99 17.89
CA ASP A 165 -6.27 -10.98 18.64
C ASP A 165 -5.95 -9.72 17.84
N ASP A 166 -5.33 -8.74 18.50
CA ASP A 166 -4.74 -7.55 17.90
C ASP A 166 -3.26 -7.77 17.63
N HIS A 167 -2.71 -7.09 16.62
CA HIS A 167 -1.28 -7.16 16.37
C HIS A 167 -0.51 -6.41 17.46
N ARG A 168 0.16 -7.17 18.32
CA ARG A 168 1.21 -6.65 19.19
C ARG A 168 2.54 -6.77 18.48
N LEU A 169 3.23 -5.65 18.32
CA LEU A 169 4.54 -5.63 17.70
C LEU A 169 5.63 -5.96 18.72
N ARG A 170 6.71 -6.55 18.23
CA ARG A 170 7.92 -6.80 19.01
C ARG A 170 9.14 -6.38 18.23
N ARG A 171 10.16 -5.97 18.96
CA ARG A 171 11.49 -5.75 18.41
C ARG A 171 12.08 -7.07 17.89
N VAL A 172 12.71 -7.01 16.73
CA VAL A 172 13.54 -8.07 16.16
C VAL A 172 14.94 -7.53 15.82
N ALA A 173 15.82 -8.36 15.27
CA ALA A 173 17.12 -7.89 14.80
C ALA A 173 16.94 -6.93 13.61
N ASP A 174 17.71 -5.85 13.57
CA ASP A 174 17.61 -4.77 12.56
C ASP A 174 18.18 -5.17 11.18
N ALA A 175 18.03 -6.43 10.79
CA ALA A 175 18.47 -6.93 9.49
C ALA A 175 17.71 -6.18 8.37
N PRO A 176 18.41 -5.58 7.41
CA PRO A 176 17.76 -4.88 6.31
C PRO A 176 17.05 -5.88 5.39
N TYR A 177 15.93 -5.48 4.82
CA TYR A 177 15.20 -6.24 3.83
C TYR A 177 14.57 -5.31 2.81
N ARG A 178 14.55 -5.71 1.54
CA ARG A 178 13.87 -4.99 0.48
C ARG A 178 13.39 -5.99 -0.56
N GLU A 179 12.09 -6.05 -0.74
CA GLU A 179 11.52 -6.80 -1.84
C GLU A 179 11.92 -6.18 -3.18
N VAL A 180 12.28 -7.03 -4.13
CA VAL A 180 12.64 -6.64 -5.50
C VAL A 180 11.69 -7.34 -6.45
N VAL A 181 10.76 -6.58 -7.00
CA VAL A 181 9.79 -7.07 -7.99
C VAL A 181 10.32 -6.78 -9.39
N TYR A 182 10.54 -7.83 -10.18
CA TYR A 182 10.92 -7.70 -11.60
C TYR A 182 9.65 -7.64 -12.45
N THR A 183 9.53 -6.60 -13.29
CA THR A 183 8.44 -6.50 -14.27
C THR A 183 9.05 -6.44 -15.66
N ASP A 184 9.00 -7.56 -16.37
CA ASP A 184 9.42 -7.61 -17.77
C ASP A 184 8.35 -7.00 -18.65
N ARG A 185 8.73 -6.00 -19.46
CA ARG A 185 7.86 -5.40 -20.47
C ARG A 185 8.49 -5.56 -21.85
N LEU A 186 7.70 -6.05 -22.79
CA LEU A 186 8.12 -6.11 -24.18
C LEU A 186 8.26 -4.68 -24.72
N LEU A 187 9.49 -4.29 -25.07
CA LEU A 187 9.74 -3.01 -25.71
C LEU A 187 9.12 -3.02 -27.11
N THR A 188 8.25 -2.05 -27.37
CA THR A 188 7.57 -1.89 -28.67
C THR A 188 7.82 -0.51 -29.26
N VAL A 189 7.78 -0.43 -30.60
CA VAL A 189 7.86 0.80 -31.40
C VAL A 189 6.68 0.88 -32.35
N ALA A 190 6.36 2.09 -32.82
CA ALA A 190 5.35 2.35 -33.84
C ALA A 190 4.00 1.63 -33.61
N GLY A 191 3.44 1.73 -32.41
CA GLY A 191 2.10 1.21 -32.11
C GLY A 191 2.02 -0.29 -31.82
N GLY A 192 3.14 -0.94 -31.44
CA GLY A 192 3.11 -2.31 -30.90
C GLY A 192 4.11 -3.28 -31.52
N VAL A 193 4.98 -2.84 -32.44
CA VAL A 193 5.99 -3.70 -33.06
C VAL A 193 7.12 -3.97 -32.06
N PRO A 194 7.39 -5.22 -31.67
CA PRO A 194 8.48 -5.53 -30.75
C PRO A 194 9.84 -5.08 -31.30
N VAL A 195 10.63 -4.38 -30.49
CA VAL A 195 11.93 -3.81 -30.89
C VAL A 195 12.91 -4.88 -31.40
N TRP A 196 12.83 -6.09 -30.85
CA TRP A 196 13.70 -7.19 -31.28
C TRP A 196 13.52 -7.55 -32.76
N LEU A 197 12.35 -7.32 -33.37
CA LEU A 197 12.13 -7.53 -34.81
C LEU A 197 12.98 -6.56 -35.66
N LEU A 198 13.25 -5.35 -35.18
CA LEU A 198 14.15 -4.42 -35.85
C LEU A 198 15.61 -4.86 -35.72
N ALA A 199 16.00 -5.40 -34.55
CA ALA A 199 17.35 -5.92 -34.36
C ALA A 199 17.61 -7.17 -35.23
N VAL A 200 16.65 -8.09 -35.29
CA VAL A 200 16.75 -9.34 -36.07
C VAL A 200 16.57 -9.08 -37.57
N GLY A 201 15.65 -8.19 -37.97
CA GLY A 201 15.36 -7.91 -39.39
C GLY A 201 16.20 -6.80 -40.02
N GLY A 202 16.58 -5.77 -39.25
CA GLY A 202 17.32 -4.61 -39.75
C GLY A 202 18.77 -4.92 -40.10
N GLY A 203 19.45 -5.75 -39.30
CA GLY A 203 20.83 -6.18 -39.56
C GLY A 203 20.99 -6.86 -40.94
N PRO A 204 20.23 -7.94 -41.22
CA PRO A 204 20.27 -8.62 -42.52
C PRO A 204 19.91 -7.71 -43.70
N LEU A 205 18.91 -6.82 -43.55
CA LEU A 205 18.49 -5.89 -44.60
C LEU A 205 19.57 -4.87 -44.96
N LEU A 206 20.29 -4.33 -43.97
CA LEU A 206 21.40 -3.40 -44.21
C LEU A 206 22.57 -4.09 -44.92
N VAL A 207 22.90 -5.32 -44.54
CA VAL A 207 23.94 -6.13 -45.20
C VAL A 207 23.56 -6.43 -46.65
N ALA A 208 22.31 -6.83 -46.89
CA ALA A 208 21.80 -7.07 -48.25
C ALA A 208 21.82 -5.79 -49.10
N ALA A 209 21.42 -4.64 -48.55
CA ALA A 209 21.47 -3.37 -49.26
C ALA A 209 22.92 -2.92 -49.58
N ALA A 210 23.84 -3.07 -48.64
CA ALA A 210 25.25 -2.74 -48.83
C ALA A 210 25.91 -3.62 -49.90
N THR A 211 25.62 -4.92 -49.89
CA THR A 211 26.10 -5.85 -50.93
C THR A 211 25.50 -5.52 -52.30
N LEU A 212 24.21 -5.20 -52.38
CA LEU A 212 23.57 -4.75 -53.63
C LEU A 212 24.18 -3.44 -54.17
N LEU A 213 24.45 -2.47 -53.30
CA LEU A 213 25.11 -1.21 -53.65
C LEU A 213 26.56 -1.44 -54.11
N ALA A 214 27.31 -2.31 -53.44
CA ALA A 214 28.67 -2.68 -53.83
C ALA A 214 28.71 -3.38 -55.19
N VAL A 215 27.78 -4.32 -55.43
CA VAL A 215 27.64 -5.02 -56.72
C VAL A 215 27.29 -4.02 -57.84
N ARG A 216 26.31 -3.13 -57.63
CA ARG A 216 25.97 -2.08 -58.61
C ARG A 216 27.13 -1.14 -58.90
N ALA A 217 27.89 -0.72 -57.87
CA ALA A 217 29.07 0.11 -58.06
C ALA A 217 30.16 -0.60 -58.87
N SER A 218 30.35 -1.91 -58.65
CA SER A 218 31.33 -2.73 -59.40
C SER A 218 30.93 -2.93 -60.86
N GLN A 219 29.63 -3.07 -61.16
CA GLN A 219 29.12 -3.23 -62.52
C GLN A 219 29.20 -1.92 -63.31
N ARG A 220 28.95 -0.77 -62.67
CA ARG A 220 29.12 0.56 -63.30
C ARG A 220 30.58 0.85 -63.65
N ARG A 221 31.54 0.32 -62.89
CA ARG A 221 32.98 0.43 -63.20
C ARG A 221 33.43 -0.50 -64.33
N ARG A 222 32.58 -1.43 -64.80
CA ARG A 222 32.87 -2.40 -65.87
C ARG A 222 32.26 -2.04 -67.25
N ALA A 223 31.65 -0.86 -67.41
CA ALA A 223 31.20 -0.38 -68.72
C ALA A 223 32.43 0.06 -69.57
N PRO A 224 32.69 -0.53 -70.76
CA PRO A 224 33.87 -0.20 -71.55
C PRO A 224 33.70 1.11 -72.32
N GLY A 225 34.77 1.92 -72.33
CA GLY A 225 34.89 3.12 -73.17
C GLY A 225 34.87 2.78 -74.65
N ALA A 226 34.23 3.65 -75.42
CA ALA A 226 34.06 3.55 -76.87
C ALA A 226 35.39 3.34 -77.61
N GLY A 227 35.45 2.28 -78.44
CA GLY A 227 36.56 2.03 -79.35
C GLY A 227 36.62 3.08 -80.47
N VAL A 228 37.77 3.73 -80.58
CA VAL A 228 38.13 4.72 -81.62
C VAL A 228 38.50 3.99 -82.92
N ARG A 229 37.98 4.48 -84.05
CA ARG A 229 38.42 4.16 -85.42
C ARG A 229 39.84 4.68 -85.67
N SER A 230 40.68 3.92 -86.37
CA SER A 230 41.83 4.48 -87.09
C SER A 230 41.88 3.94 -88.52
N THR A 231 42.11 4.86 -89.44
CA THR A 231 42.37 4.70 -90.88
C THR A 231 43.79 4.20 -91.15
N ALA A 232 43.94 3.29 -92.11
CA ALA A 232 44.99 3.27 -93.12
C ALA A 232 44.50 2.39 -94.29
#